data_AF-A0A136KVM7-F1
#
_entry.id   AF-A0A136KVM7-F1
#
_cell.length_a   1.000
_cell.length_b   1.000
_cell.length_c   1.000
_cell.angle_alpha   90.00
_cell.angle_beta   90.00
_cell.angle_gamma   90.00
#
_symmetry.space_group_name_H-M   'P 1'
#
loop_
_entity.id
_entity.type
_entity.pdbx_description
1 polymer ?
#
loop_
_entity_poly.entity_id
_entity_poly.type
_entity_poly.pdbx_seq_one_letter_code
_entity_poly.pdbx_strand_id
1 'polypeptide(L)'
;MMSSPSNQVPRTRWPDHIYTYVKNEPIFTSPLAPDEMKGKSFAHNPSVKSGGYGYNYQYFGNSRFPWSATESGIEAPAQTLIISDTRGVRNGDLLTAGEYTVDPPLPSLRGSGKPSGYYGGGSECGPGPEGCRSGPGIWYAGKTCLTYADGHAGVKDPKALDDFDGNGAKDNGWFNGRADASVF
;
A
#
# COMPACT_ATOMS: atom_id res chain seq x y z
N MET A 1 -3.40 11.14 6.63
CA MET A 1 -2.02 11.65 6.38
C MET A 1 -1.82 11.96 4.90
N MET A 2 -1.54 13.23 4.56
CA MET A 2 -1.47 13.66 3.15
C MET A 2 -0.04 13.52 2.59
N SER A 3 0.11 13.00 1.37
CA SER A 3 1.38 13.09 0.67
C SER A 3 1.63 14.53 0.22
N SER A 4 2.84 15.04 0.38
CA SER A 4 3.19 16.40 -0.09
C SER A 4 3.00 16.51 -1.62
N PRO A 5 2.84 17.73 -2.18
CA PRO A 5 2.79 17.94 -3.62
C PRO A 5 4.00 17.33 -4.36
N SER A 6 3.82 17.00 -5.65
CA SER A 6 4.84 16.31 -6.46
C SER A 6 6.11 17.13 -6.73
N ASN A 7 6.08 18.44 -6.55
CA ASN A 7 7.22 19.33 -6.70
C ASN A 7 8.16 19.38 -5.47
N GLN A 8 7.75 18.80 -4.34
CA GLN A 8 8.61 18.68 -3.16
C GLN A 8 9.53 17.46 -3.28
N VAL A 9 10.83 17.63 -3.01
CA VAL A 9 11.82 16.54 -3.06
C VAL A 9 12.76 16.64 -1.84
N PRO A 10 12.85 15.60 -0.98
CA PRO A 10 11.98 14.41 -0.93
C PRO A 10 10.54 14.75 -0.53
N ARG A 11 9.58 13.97 -1.04
CA ARG A 11 8.16 14.13 -0.68
C ARG A 11 7.93 13.70 0.77
N THR A 12 7.13 14.47 1.51
CA THR A 12 6.60 14.04 2.82
C THR A 12 5.61 12.91 2.59
N ARG A 13 5.82 11.78 3.26
CA ARG A 13 4.97 10.58 3.19
C ARG A 13 4.40 10.23 4.56
N TRP A 14 3.56 9.20 4.61
CA TRP A 14 3.01 8.69 5.88
C TRP A 14 4.09 8.40 6.96
N PRO A 15 5.30 7.88 6.64
CA PRO A 15 6.34 7.70 7.65
C PRO A 15 6.80 9.00 8.30
N ASP A 16 6.95 10.08 7.51
CA ASP A 16 7.35 11.40 8.04
C ASP A 16 6.31 11.95 9.03
N HIS A 17 5.02 11.75 8.76
CA HIS A 17 3.95 12.20 9.65
C HIS A 17 3.93 11.43 10.97
N ILE A 18 4.15 10.11 10.94
CA ILE A 18 4.19 9.28 12.16
C ILE A 18 5.50 9.48 12.93
N TYR A 19 6.61 9.75 12.24
CA TYR A 19 7.93 9.93 12.84
C TYR A 19 7.92 11.00 13.94
N THR A 20 7.12 12.06 13.81
CA THR A 20 6.99 13.12 14.83
C THR A 20 6.61 12.58 16.21
N TYR A 21 5.89 11.45 16.25
CA TYR A 21 5.43 10.81 17.48
C TYR A 21 6.35 9.67 17.94
N VAL A 22 6.90 8.88 17.01
CA VAL A 22 7.68 7.68 17.35
C VAL A 22 9.18 7.95 17.42
N LYS A 23 9.69 8.88 16.60
CA LYS A 23 11.10 9.31 16.52
C LYS A 23 12.10 8.16 16.32
N ASN A 24 11.71 7.15 15.54
CA ASN A 24 12.53 5.97 15.24
C ASN A 24 12.38 5.63 13.74
N GLU A 25 13.33 6.05 12.90
CA GLU A 25 13.26 5.84 11.44
C GLU A 25 13.28 4.34 11.03
N PRO A 26 14.12 3.47 11.62
CA PRO A 26 14.18 2.04 11.27
C PRO A 26 12.84 1.29 11.19
N ILE A 27 11.82 1.69 11.97
CA ILE A 27 10.52 0.97 11.99
C ILE A 27 9.73 1.12 10.69
N PHE A 28 10.06 2.11 9.87
CA PHE A 28 9.38 2.37 8.59
C PHE A 28 10.02 1.64 7.41
N THR A 29 10.91 0.69 7.72
CA THR A 29 11.60 -0.15 6.75
C THR A 29 11.29 -1.61 7.05
N SER A 30 10.67 -2.29 6.09
CA SER A 30 10.43 -3.74 6.23
C SER A 30 11.76 -4.47 6.31
N PRO A 31 12.06 -5.18 7.42
CA PRO A 31 13.36 -5.79 7.62
C PRO A 31 13.62 -6.95 6.64
N LEU A 32 12.56 -7.60 6.17
CA LEU A 32 12.65 -8.73 5.23
C LEU A 32 12.47 -8.32 3.77
N ALA A 33 12.07 -7.07 3.48
CA ALA A 33 11.97 -6.61 2.12
C ALA A 33 13.36 -6.52 1.45
N PRO A 34 13.47 -6.83 0.14
CA PRO A 34 14.68 -6.60 -0.63
C PRO A 34 15.14 -5.14 -0.56
N ASP A 35 16.45 -4.89 -0.62
CA ASP A 35 17.01 -3.55 -0.46
C ASP A 35 16.55 -2.55 -1.55
N GLU A 36 16.25 -3.04 -2.75
CA GLU A 36 15.64 -2.24 -3.83
C GLU A 36 14.32 -1.58 -3.40
N MET A 37 13.58 -2.19 -2.47
CA MET A 37 12.32 -1.66 -1.94
C MET A 37 12.54 -0.52 -0.93
N LYS A 38 13.74 -0.38 -0.36
CA LYS A 38 14.10 0.56 0.70
C LYS A 38 14.65 1.86 0.11
N GLY A 39 13.94 2.38 -0.88
CA GLY A 39 14.45 3.40 -1.80
C GLY A 39 14.04 4.84 -1.49
N LYS A 40 13.07 5.09 -0.61
CA LYS A 40 12.49 6.43 -0.44
C LYS A 40 13.18 7.19 0.69
N SER A 41 13.82 8.32 0.37
CA SER A 41 14.30 9.24 1.39
C SER A 41 13.16 9.86 2.18
N PHE A 42 13.33 9.97 3.49
CA PHE A 42 12.48 10.80 4.35
C PHE A 42 12.60 12.28 3.97
N ALA A 43 11.52 13.04 4.15
CA ALA A 43 11.53 14.48 3.94
C ALA A 43 12.26 15.21 5.07
N HIS A 44 12.10 14.76 6.31
CA HIS A 44 12.75 15.37 7.48
C HIS A 44 14.25 15.03 7.59
N ASN A 45 14.67 13.89 7.06
CA ASN A 45 16.07 13.44 7.04
C ASN A 45 16.39 12.71 5.73
N PRO A 46 16.80 13.43 4.66
CA PRO A 46 17.00 12.84 3.34
C PRO A 46 18.09 11.77 3.24
N SER A 47 18.97 11.69 4.24
CA SER A 47 20.07 10.71 4.31
C SER A 47 19.59 9.30 4.68
N VAL A 48 18.40 9.19 5.29
CA VAL A 48 17.80 7.92 5.72
C VAL A 48 16.68 7.54 4.76
N LYS A 49 16.55 6.23 4.50
CA LYS A 49 15.54 5.68 3.60
C LYS A 49 14.51 4.82 4.33
N SER A 50 13.28 4.86 3.85
CA SER A 50 12.17 3.99 4.22
C SER A 50 11.75 3.12 3.03
N GLY A 51 10.93 2.10 3.31
CA GLY A 51 10.26 1.35 2.26
C GLY A 51 9.99 -0.11 2.61
N GLY A 52 9.53 -0.87 1.61
CA GLY A 52 9.11 -2.26 1.79
C GLY A 52 7.71 -2.44 2.38
N TYR A 53 7.06 -1.35 2.78
CA TYR A 53 5.67 -1.32 3.24
C TYR A 53 4.73 -0.63 2.23
N GLY A 54 3.52 -1.17 2.08
CA GLY A 54 2.39 -0.53 1.43
C GLY A 54 1.45 0.06 2.47
N TYR A 55 0.98 1.28 2.25
CA TYR A 55 0.06 1.98 3.15
C TYR A 55 -1.32 2.11 2.52
N ASN A 56 -2.38 1.91 3.32
CA ASN A 56 -3.75 2.09 2.88
C ASN A 56 -4.10 3.59 2.80
N TYR A 57 -3.61 4.23 1.75
CA TYR A 57 -3.80 5.66 1.55
C TYR A 57 -5.28 6.01 1.35
N GLN A 58 -6.07 5.19 0.67
CA GLN A 58 -7.50 5.47 0.45
C GLN A 58 -8.30 5.61 1.75
N TYR A 59 -8.05 4.75 2.75
CA TYR A 59 -8.81 4.75 4.01
C TYR A 59 -8.21 5.68 5.08
N PHE A 60 -6.87 5.79 5.14
CA PHE A 60 -6.20 6.48 6.25
C PHE A 60 -5.36 7.69 5.81
N GLY A 61 -5.22 7.90 4.50
CA GLY A 61 -4.33 8.91 3.90
C GLY A 61 -5.04 10.01 3.11
N ASN A 62 -6.05 9.63 2.33
CA ASN A 62 -6.64 10.44 1.28
C ASN A 62 -7.59 11.47 1.89
N SER A 63 -7.15 12.72 1.92
CA SER A 63 -7.95 13.86 2.40
C SER A 63 -8.77 14.54 1.29
N ARG A 64 -8.70 14.05 0.05
CA ARG A 64 -9.36 14.68 -1.09
C ARG A 64 -10.84 14.30 -1.12
N PHE A 65 -11.74 15.26 -1.01
CA PHE A 65 -13.17 15.06 -1.24
C PHE A 65 -13.47 14.88 -2.74
N PRO A 66 -14.37 13.97 -3.16
CA PRO A 66 -15.20 13.07 -2.34
C PRO A 66 -14.58 11.68 -2.13
N TRP A 67 -13.27 11.52 -2.25
CA TRP A 67 -12.59 10.23 -2.20
C TRP A 67 -12.02 9.87 -0.82
N SER A 68 -12.11 10.75 0.16
CA SER A 68 -11.73 10.45 1.55
C SER A 68 -12.71 9.45 2.18
N ALA A 69 -12.20 8.39 2.80
CA ALA A 69 -13.03 7.54 3.64
C ALA A 69 -13.56 8.32 4.84
N THR A 70 -14.81 8.03 5.22
CA THR A 70 -15.38 8.55 6.47
C THR A 70 -15.04 7.60 7.61
N GLU A 71 -14.98 8.10 8.85
CA GLU A 71 -14.80 7.24 10.03
C GLU A 71 -15.85 6.11 10.06
N SER A 72 -17.11 6.46 9.78
CA SER A 72 -18.23 5.51 9.68
C SER A 72 -18.11 4.50 8.54
N GLY A 73 -17.18 4.67 7.59
CA GLY A 73 -16.91 3.69 6.54
C GLY A 73 -16.01 2.54 6.99
N ILE A 74 -15.26 2.71 8.08
CA ILE A 74 -14.43 1.61 8.62
C ILE A 74 -15.30 0.70 9.48
N GLU A 75 -16.07 -0.14 8.81
CA GLU A 75 -17.09 -0.96 9.48
C GLU A 75 -16.58 -2.36 9.90
N ALA A 76 -15.38 -2.76 9.45
CA ALA A 76 -14.72 -3.99 9.87
C ALA A 76 -13.24 -3.76 10.25
N PRO A 77 -12.93 -3.08 11.38
CA PRO A 77 -11.56 -2.71 11.75
C PRO A 77 -10.58 -3.88 11.84
N ALA A 78 -11.02 -5.02 12.38
CA ALA A 78 -10.22 -6.25 12.48
C ALA A 78 -9.94 -6.93 11.12
N GLN A 79 -10.53 -6.43 10.02
CA GLN A 79 -10.31 -6.96 8.67
C GLN A 79 -9.80 -5.85 7.71
N THR A 80 -9.84 -4.59 8.14
CA THR A 80 -9.32 -3.44 7.41
C THR A 80 -7.81 -3.36 7.60
N LEU A 81 -7.01 -3.37 6.54
CA LEU A 81 -5.55 -3.22 6.65
C LEU A 81 -5.14 -1.76 6.66
N ILE A 82 -4.15 -1.43 7.48
CA ILE A 82 -3.44 -0.14 7.45
C ILE A 82 -2.14 -0.28 6.66
N ILE A 83 -1.33 -1.30 6.97
CA ILE A 83 0.00 -1.50 6.40
C ILE A 83 0.16 -2.98 6.00
N SER A 84 0.83 -3.22 4.88
CA SER A 84 1.29 -4.55 4.47
C SER A 84 2.72 -4.52 3.96
N ASP A 85 3.38 -5.67 3.88
CA ASP A 85 4.54 -5.79 2.99
C ASP A 85 4.12 -5.57 1.53
N THR A 86 5.01 -4.97 0.75
CA THR A 86 4.77 -4.69 -0.66
C THR A 86 5.85 -5.28 -1.56
N ARG A 87 5.45 -5.74 -2.75
CA ARG A 87 6.36 -6.15 -3.83
C ARG A 87 6.66 -5.01 -4.82
N GLY A 88 5.93 -3.90 -4.71
CA GLY A 88 5.94 -2.81 -5.69
C GLY A 88 5.31 -3.22 -7.03
N VAL A 89 5.26 -2.26 -7.94
CA VAL A 89 4.97 -2.49 -9.36
C VAL A 89 6.23 -3.04 -10.01
N ARG A 90 6.07 -4.08 -10.84
CA ARG A 90 7.21 -4.73 -11.49
C ARG A 90 7.05 -4.86 -12.99
N ASN A 91 8.16 -4.73 -13.70
CA ASN A 91 8.31 -5.10 -15.10
C ASN A 91 9.26 -6.30 -15.21
N GLY A 92 8.69 -7.50 -15.36
CA GLY A 92 9.42 -8.74 -15.09
C GLY A 92 9.84 -8.77 -13.62
N ASP A 93 11.13 -8.93 -13.36
CA ASP A 93 11.70 -8.90 -12.01
C ASP A 93 12.09 -7.49 -11.55
N LEU A 94 12.13 -6.51 -12.45
CA LEU A 94 12.56 -5.15 -12.14
C LEU A 94 11.49 -4.41 -11.34
N LEU A 95 11.87 -3.85 -10.18
CA LEU A 95 11.06 -2.90 -9.43
C LEU A 95 11.01 -1.55 -10.17
N THR A 96 9.82 -1.10 -10.56
CA THR A 96 9.61 0.13 -11.33
C THR A 96 8.91 1.23 -10.55
N ALA A 97 8.01 0.86 -9.63
CA ALA A 97 7.38 1.76 -8.67
C ALA A 97 7.09 1.01 -7.35
N GLY A 98 6.86 1.71 -6.23
CA GLY A 98 6.73 1.08 -4.91
C GLY A 98 5.64 1.68 -4.03
N GLU A 99 5.31 0.95 -2.94
CA GLU A 99 4.54 1.39 -1.75
C GLU A 99 3.00 1.31 -1.80
N TYR A 100 2.41 0.61 -2.77
CA TYR A 100 0.95 0.68 -3.03
C TYR A 100 0.22 -0.66 -2.95
N THR A 101 0.74 -1.61 -2.17
CA THR A 101 0.06 -2.92 -2.03
C THR A 101 -1.30 -2.79 -1.39
N VAL A 102 -1.50 -1.87 -0.46
CA VAL A 102 -2.79 -1.74 0.25
C VAL A 102 -3.72 -0.72 -0.43
N ASP A 103 -3.20 0.17 -1.28
CA ASP A 103 -4.03 1.13 -1.98
C ASP A 103 -3.44 1.56 -3.36
N PRO A 104 -4.22 1.45 -4.47
CA PRO A 104 -5.21 0.43 -4.67
C PRO A 104 -4.49 -0.82 -5.23
N PRO A 105 -4.70 -1.99 -4.62
CA PRO A 105 -4.14 -3.23 -5.14
C PRO A 105 -4.77 -3.64 -6.48
N LEU A 106 -5.96 -3.17 -6.83
CA LEU A 106 -6.67 -3.40 -8.10
C LEU A 106 -7.09 -2.04 -8.68
N PRO A 107 -7.52 -1.93 -9.96
CA PRO A 107 -7.67 -0.63 -10.57
C PRO A 107 -8.84 0.14 -9.92
N SER A 108 -8.53 1.21 -9.19
CA SER A 108 -9.48 2.13 -8.57
C SER A 108 -9.26 3.55 -9.10
N LEU A 109 -10.27 4.08 -9.81
CA LEU A 109 -10.30 5.48 -10.23
C LEU A 109 -10.34 6.45 -9.03
N ARG A 110 -10.80 5.98 -7.85
CA ARG A 110 -10.92 6.81 -6.64
C ARG A 110 -9.56 7.06 -5.97
N GLY A 111 -8.76 6.01 -5.80
CA GLY A 111 -7.44 6.11 -5.15
C GLY A 111 -6.40 6.73 -6.08
N SER A 112 -6.22 6.12 -7.26
CA SER A 112 -5.21 6.57 -8.21
C SER A 112 -5.55 7.89 -8.92
N GLY A 113 -6.84 8.18 -9.13
CA GLY A 113 -7.29 9.26 -10.00
C GLY A 113 -6.90 9.08 -11.48
N LYS A 114 -6.33 7.94 -11.86
CA LYS A 114 -5.86 7.64 -13.22
C LYS A 114 -6.87 6.76 -13.95
N PRO A 115 -7.04 6.90 -15.29
CA PRO A 115 -7.90 6.01 -16.07
C PRO A 115 -7.55 4.53 -15.95
N SER A 116 -6.27 4.20 -15.72
CA SER A 116 -5.81 2.83 -15.48
C SER A 116 -6.25 2.26 -14.13
N GLY A 117 -6.71 3.11 -13.19
CA GLY A 117 -7.06 2.74 -11.83
C GLY A 117 -5.87 2.40 -10.91
N TYR A 118 -4.66 2.22 -11.43
CA TYR A 118 -3.46 1.91 -10.64
C TYR A 118 -2.62 3.17 -10.38
N TYR A 119 -1.84 3.18 -9.30
CA TYR A 119 -0.80 4.21 -9.13
C TYR A 119 0.36 4.03 -10.12
N GLY A 120 0.69 2.80 -10.51
CA GLY A 120 1.63 2.53 -11.60
C GLY A 120 1.05 2.87 -12.98
N GLY A 121 1.90 3.21 -13.95
CA GLY A 121 1.47 3.48 -15.32
C GLY A 121 2.59 3.44 -16.36
N GLY A 122 2.20 3.31 -17.63
CA GLY A 122 3.12 3.40 -18.77
C GLY A 122 4.27 2.39 -18.69
N SER A 123 5.51 2.89 -18.76
CA SER A 123 6.72 2.07 -18.74
C SER A 123 7.00 1.39 -17.39
N GLU A 124 6.26 1.73 -16.33
CA GLU A 124 6.37 1.05 -15.04
C GLU A 124 5.73 -0.34 -15.09
N CYS A 125 4.75 -0.55 -15.97
CA CYS A 125 3.91 -1.74 -15.96
C CYS A 125 4.61 -2.92 -16.64
N GLY A 126 4.58 -4.07 -15.99
CA GLY A 126 5.11 -5.31 -16.55
C GLY A 126 4.14 -6.01 -17.50
N PRO A 127 4.63 -7.02 -18.24
CA PRO A 127 3.76 -7.92 -18.97
C PRO A 127 2.93 -8.81 -18.03
N GLY A 128 1.80 -9.32 -18.53
CA GLY A 128 0.99 -10.30 -17.82
C GLY A 128 -0.09 -9.70 -16.89
N PRO A 129 -0.77 -10.54 -16.11
CA PRO A 129 -2.00 -10.17 -15.41
C PRO A 129 -1.80 -9.17 -14.26
N GLU A 130 -0.57 -9.01 -13.76
CA GLU A 130 -0.28 -8.01 -12.72
C GLU A 130 -0.12 -6.60 -13.32
N GLY A 131 0.41 -6.45 -14.54
CA GLY A 131 0.48 -5.15 -15.21
C GLY A 131 1.10 -4.03 -14.36
N CYS A 132 0.29 -3.02 -14.03
CA CYS A 132 0.67 -1.85 -13.22
C CYS A 132 0.41 -2.01 -11.71
N ARG A 133 0.04 -3.22 -11.27
CA ARG A 133 -0.34 -3.55 -9.90
C ARG A 133 0.87 -3.66 -8.98
N SER A 134 0.73 -3.14 -7.76
CA SER A 134 1.65 -3.43 -6.66
C SER A 134 1.12 -4.61 -5.86
N GLY A 135 1.68 -5.81 -6.04
CA GLY A 135 1.22 -7.01 -5.34
C GLY A 135 1.72 -7.12 -3.88
N PRO A 136 1.14 -8.01 -3.06
CA PRO A 136 1.63 -8.31 -1.71
C PRO A 136 3.08 -8.79 -1.68
N GLY A 137 3.87 -8.26 -0.73
CA GLY A 137 5.23 -8.75 -0.49
C GLY A 137 5.21 -10.11 0.16
N ILE A 138 6.07 -11.05 -0.27
CA ILE A 138 6.07 -12.45 0.20
C ILE A 138 7.27 -12.77 1.10
N TRP A 139 7.73 -11.75 1.81
CA TRP A 139 9.02 -11.74 2.50
C TRP A 139 9.08 -12.67 3.71
N TYR A 140 7.92 -13.04 4.26
CA TYR A 140 7.81 -13.90 5.44
C TYR A 140 7.56 -15.35 5.03
N ALA A 141 8.61 -16.04 4.58
CA ALA A 141 8.54 -17.46 4.16
C ALA A 141 7.43 -17.73 3.12
N GLY A 142 7.31 -16.84 2.12
CA GLY A 142 6.29 -16.93 1.07
C GLY A 142 4.95 -16.28 1.46
N LYS A 143 4.84 -15.69 2.65
CA LYS A 143 3.65 -15.02 3.17
C LYS A 143 3.87 -13.51 3.31
N THR A 144 2.77 -12.78 3.48
CA THR A 144 2.74 -11.32 3.63
C THR A 144 2.44 -10.96 5.08
N CYS A 145 3.25 -10.07 5.68
CA CYS A 145 2.95 -9.47 6.98
C CYS A 145 2.00 -8.27 6.81
N LEU A 146 1.05 -8.14 7.74
CA LEU A 146 -0.06 -7.20 7.69
C LEU A 146 -0.33 -6.60 9.07
N THR A 147 -0.84 -5.37 9.10
CA THR A 147 -1.38 -4.72 10.30
C THR A 147 -2.78 -4.19 10.01
N TYR A 148 -3.70 -4.45 10.93
CA TYR A 148 -5.13 -4.15 10.82
C TYR A 148 -5.50 -2.90 11.60
N ALA A 149 -6.69 -2.36 11.33
CA ALA A 149 -7.14 -1.08 11.89
C ALA A 149 -7.48 -1.13 13.38
N ASP A 150 -7.76 -2.31 13.92
CA ASP A 150 -7.88 -2.54 15.37
C ASP A 150 -6.52 -2.69 16.09
N GLY A 151 -5.42 -2.61 15.35
CA GLY A 151 -4.05 -2.62 15.87
C GLY A 151 -3.39 -3.99 15.95
N HIS A 152 -4.08 -5.09 15.61
CA HIS A 152 -3.40 -6.39 15.57
C HIS A 152 -2.56 -6.55 14.29
N ALA A 153 -1.55 -7.42 14.38
CA ALA A 153 -0.73 -7.81 13.24
C ALA A 153 -0.95 -9.30 12.92
N GLY A 154 -0.75 -9.66 11.66
CA GLY A 154 -0.93 -11.03 11.20
C GLY A 154 -0.12 -11.34 9.96
N VAL A 155 -0.10 -12.63 9.61
CA VAL A 155 0.56 -13.13 8.41
C VAL A 155 -0.47 -13.89 7.58
N LYS A 156 -0.52 -13.63 6.27
CA LYS A 156 -1.46 -14.28 5.35
C LYS A 156 -0.75 -14.77 4.11
N ASP A 157 -1.30 -15.83 3.51
CA ASP A 157 -0.92 -16.22 2.15
C ASP A 157 -1.39 -15.13 1.17
N PRO A 158 -0.57 -14.74 0.18
CA PRO A 158 -0.91 -13.68 -0.76
C PRO A 158 -2.21 -13.96 -1.53
N LYS A 159 -2.49 -15.24 -1.81
CA LYS A 159 -3.73 -15.65 -2.46
C LYS A 159 -4.97 -15.34 -1.61
N ALA A 160 -4.88 -15.48 -0.30
CA ALA A 160 -5.98 -15.16 0.61
C ALA A 160 -6.21 -13.65 0.76
N LEU A 161 -5.23 -12.83 0.36
CA LEU A 161 -5.44 -11.38 0.22
C LEU A 161 -6.06 -11.05 -1.12
N ASP A 162 -5.68 -11.78 -2.17
CA ASP A 162 -6.15 -11.56 -3.54
C ASP A 162 -7.54 -12.10 -3.82
N ASP A 163 -8.08 -12.99 -2.99
CA ASP A 163 -9.39 -13.65 -3.13
C ASP A 163 -9.97 -13.78 -1.71
N PHE A 164 -10.34 -12.65 -1.12
CA PHE A 164 -10.71 -12.59 0.31
C PHE A 164 -12.07 -13.23 0.58
N ASP A 165 -12.99 -13.18 -0.39
CA ASP A 165 -14.31 -13.81 -0.29
C ASP A 165 -14.34 -15.27 -0.79
N GLY A 166 -13.28 -15.72 -1.45
CA GLY A 166 -13.13 -17.09 -1.94
C GLY A 166 -13.92 -17.40 -3.21
N ASN A 167 -14.35 -16.38 -3.96
CA ASN A 167 -15.10 -16.56 -5.20
C ASN A 167 -14.20 -16.95 -6.40
N GLY A 168 -12.87 -16.93 -6.22
CA GLY A 168 -11.88 -17.32 -7.23
C GLY A 168 -11.54 -16.23 -8.25
N ALA A 169 -12.21 -15.07 -8.19
CA ALA A 169 -11.74 -13.85 -8.80
C ALA A 169 -10.62 -13.27 -7.94
N LYS A 170 -9.68 -12.58 -8.58
CA LYS A 170 -8.80 -11.71 -7.80
C LYS A 170 -9.60 -10.51 -7.35
N ASP A 171 -10.23 -10.58 -6.19
CA ASP A 171 -10.73 -9.45 -5.42
C ASP A 171 -10.07 -9.39 -4.05
N ASN A 172 -9.17 -8.43 -3.95
CA ASN A 172 -8.73 -7.94 -2.65
C ASN A 172 -9.70 -6.88 -2.14
N GLY A 173 -11.01 -7.02 -2.46
CA GLY A 173 -12.13 -6.06 -2.45
C GLY A 173 -12.07 -5.00 -1.35
N TRP A 174 -11.04 -4.20 -1.50
CA TRP A 174 -10.50 -3.13 -0.72
C TRP A 174 -10.11 -3.64 0.66
N PHE A 175 -8.92 -3.28 1.13
CA PHE A 175 -8.47 -3.68 2.46
C PHE A 175 -9.21 -2.90 3.55
N ASN A 176 -10.54 -2.84 3.41
CA ASN A 176 -11.62 -2.33 4.22
C ASN A 176 -12.34 -3.45 5.00
N GLY A 177 -11.91 -4.69 4.77
CA GLY A 177 -12.39 -5.86 5.49
C GLY A 177 -13.70 -6.47 4.99
N ARG A 178 -14.22 -6.03 3.84
CA ARG A 178 -15.53 -6.46 3.34
C ARG A 178 -15.50 -7.25 2.02
N ALA A 179 -14.35 -7.35 1.38
CA ALA A 179 -14.25 -7.84 -0.01
C ALA A 179 -15.18 -7.09 -0.99
N ASP A 180 -15.58 -5.86 -0.66
CA ASP A 180 -16.41 -5.03 -1.51
C ASP A 180 -15.72 -3.71 -1.83
N ALA A 181 -15.34 -3.60 -3.10
CA ALA A 181 -14.73 -2.42 -3.69
C ALA A 181 -15.62 -1.19 -3.78
N SER A 182 -16.93 -1.39 -3.71
CA SER A 182 -17.92 -0.32 -3.79
C SER A 182 -18.14 0.37 -2.43
N VAL A 183 -17.76 -0.29 -1.33
CA VAL A 183 -18.00 0.16 0.05
C VAL A 183 -16.87 1.06 0.55
N PHE A 184 -17.26 2.15 1.23
CA PHE A 184 -16.40 3.17 1.81
C PHE A 184 -15.99 2.84 3.23
#